data_AF-A0A1Y5KIS9-F1
#
_entry.id   AF-A0A1Y5KIS9-F1
#
_cell.length_a   1.000
_cell.length_b   1.000
_cell.length_c   1.000
_cell.angle_alpha   90.00
_cell.angle_beta   90.00
_cell.angle_gamma   90.00
#
_symmetry.space_group_name_H-M   'P 1'
#
loop_
_entity.id
_entity.type
_entity.pdbx_description
1 polymer ?
#
loop_
_entity_poly.entity_id
_entity_poly.type
_entity_poly.pdbx_seq_one_letter_code
_entity_poly.pdbx_strand_id
1 'polypeptide(L)'
;MARIEGGAAPRAQWLLTGFVSALLACTGGAIMIVQAAGAAGLGKAELISWFTSAYVAGGFLNILLTLRYKIPFAGAHSITATAFLGTAAVGMSFPQLAGAFVMSGLLLMLVGVSGWFGKFLSLLPKSLIDALLAGLLLTYVAAMVPATVELPIAGLLAGAGYFIGPRLIKSLPPALWALLLGGVGVWLQNGLPDLPSSTYIAPFIVVPVFTWDGLLSLAIPLALLILTNDLAVASTSLRSHDFRPPVNRMITGSGVASVVAGMFGGSSANVGGLMSALCSSPESGAHGERYKAALVSSLIVVGFGAAAWKVVDVIGVLPEAFVVILTGFSLLGLFIRGVKNAFVDKELRIPAFITFVIAVLHVHVLGIATPVWALLGGLAAMWVIKKMRTRAHIHMK
;
A
#
# COMPACT_ATOMS: atom_id res chain seq x y z
N MET A 1 29.29 22.07 20.04
CA MET A 1 29.58 20.68 19.62
C MET A 1 29.64 20.66 18.10
N ALA A 2 30.78 20.20 17.57
CA ALA A 2 31.26 20.44 16.22
C ALA A 2 30.33 19.93 15.11
N ARG A 3 30.13 20.78 14.10
CA ARG A 3 29.71 20.41 12.74
C ARG A 3 30.75 19.44 12.18
N ILE A 4 30.34 18.20 11.91
CA ILE A 4 31.17 17.29 11.11
C ILE A 4 31.01 17.72 9.65
N GLU A 5 32.07 18.34 9.14
CA GLU A 5 32.25 18.66 7.73
C GLU A 5 32.44 17.37 6.90
N GLY A 6 31.78 17.33 5.74
CA GLY A 6 32.52 17.14 4.48
C GLY A 6 33.08 15.76 4.13
N GLY A 7 32.53 14.66 4.63
CA GLY A 7 32.76 13.37 3.97
C GLY A 7 32.04 13.36 2.63
N ALA A 8 32.77 13.39 1.50
CA ALA A 8 32.17 13.22 0.17
C ALA A 8 31.33 11.95 0.17
N ALA A 9 30.01 12.10 0.11
CA ALA A 9 29.09 10.97 0.07
C ALA A 9 29.50 10.08 -1.11
N PRO A 10 29.68 8.75 -0.92
CA PRO A 10 30.12 7.86 -1.99
C PRO A 10 29.33 8.07 -3.28
N ARG A 11 30.04 8.12 -4.41
CA ARG A 11 29.44 8.28 -5.74
C ARG A 11 28.32 7.23 -5.90
N ALA A 12 27.13 7.69 -6.30
CA ALA A 12 25.97 6.85 -6.65
C ALA A 12 25.17 6.18 -5.51
N GLN A 13 25.14 6.74 -4.29
CA GLN A 13 24.22 6.30 -3.22
C GLN A 13 22.75 6.18 -3.66
N TRP A 14 22.31 7.06 -4.57
CA TRP A 14 20.97 7.03 -5.15
C TRP A 14 20.63 5.73 -5.90
N LEU A 15 21.62 4.98 -6.41
CA LEU A 15 21.38 3.65 -7.02
C LEU A 15 20.86 2.68 -5.97
N LEU A 16 21.56 2.57 -4.84
CA LEU A 16 21.19 1.65 -3.77
C LEU A 16 19.83 2.05 -3.18
N THR A 17 19.63 3.33 -2.84
CA THR A 17 18.38 3.77 -2.24
C THR A 17 17.19 3.64 -3.20
N GLY A 18 17.42 3.88 -4.49
CA GLY A 18 16.42 3.64 -5.54
C GLY A 18 16.06 2.16 -5.68
N PHE A 19 17.05 1.27 -5.66
CA PHE A 19 16.85 -0.18 -5.69
C PHE A 19 16.06 -0.66 -4.46
N VAL A 20 16.46 -0.24 -3.25
CA VAL A 20 15.76 -0.58 -2.00
C VAL A 20 14.34 -0.05 -2.00
N SER A 21 14.11 1.17 -2.52
CA SER A 21 12.77 1.73 -2.67
C SER A 21 11.90 0.88 -3.60
N ALA A 22 12.42 0.42 -4.74
CA ALA A 22 11.67 -0.48 -5.62
C ALA A 22 11.32 -1.82 -4.94
N LEU A 23 12.24 -2.39 -4.16
CA LEU A 23 12.00 -3.63 -3.43
C LEU A 23 10.82 -3.55 -2.45
N LEU A 24 10.54 -2.37 -1.88
CA LEU A 24 9.36 -2.18 -1.01
C LEU A 24 8.06 -2.46 -1.77
N ALA A 25 7.96 -2.04 -3.03
CA ALA A 25 6.80 -2.31 -3.87
C ALA A 25 6.84 -3.72 -4.47
N CYS A 26 7.98 -4.19 -4.96
CA CYS A 26 8.07 -5.44 -5.71
C CYS A 26 8.02 -6.72 -4.83
N THR A 27 8.12 -6.59 -3.50
CA THR A 27 7.98 -7.73 -2.58
C THR A 27 6.57 -7.77 -2.00
N GLY A 28 6.29 -6.97 -0.97
CA GLY A 28 4.99 -6.96 -0.29
C GLY A 28 3.84 -6.55 -1.21
N GLY A 29 4.03 -5.54 -2.06
CA GLY A 29 2.97 -5.09 -2.99
C GLY A 29 2.54 -6.16 -3.99
N ALA A 30 3.50 -6.94 -4.50
CA ALA A 30 3.26 -7.98 -5.49
C ALA A 30 2.40 -9.09 -4.90
N ILE A 31 2.78 -9.56 -3.73
CA ILE A 31 2.07 -10.60 -2.98
C ILE A 31 0.65 -10.14 -2.66
N MET A 32 0.46 -8.87 -2.28
CA MET A 32 -0.88 -8.35 -1.99
C MET A 32 -1.80 -8.33 -3.21
N ILE A 33 -1.31 -8.01 -4.41
CA ILE A 33 -2.13 -8.08 -5.63
C ILE A 33 -2.56 -9.52 -5.90
N VAL A 34 -1.63 -10.49 -5.77
CA VAL A 34 -1.95 -11.91 -5.96
C VAL A 34 -3.00 -12.38 -4.96
N GLN A 35 -2.86 -12.05 -3.68
CA GLN A 35 -3.86 -12.41 -2.68
C GLN A 35 -5.22 -11.75 -2.93
N ALA A 36 -5.25 -10.45 -3.26
CA ALA A 36 -6.50 -9.75 -3.51
C ALA A 36 -7.23 -10.29 -4.76
N ALA A 37 -6.48 -10.58 -5.82
CA ALA A 37 -7.03 -11.18 -7.03
C ALA A 37 -7.54 -12.61 -6.77
N GLY A 38 -6.80 -13.42 -6.01
CA GLY A 38 -7.21 -14.76 -5.61
C GLY A 38 -8.50 -14.75 -4.78
N ALA A 39 -8.60 -13.85 -3.80
CA ALA A 39 -9.82 -13.68 -2.98
C ALA A 39 -11.03 -13.21 -3.81
N ALA A 40 -10.80 -12.45 -4.88
CA ALA A 40 -11.83 -12.05 -5.84
C ALA A 40 -12.15 -13.13 -6.90
N GLY A 41 -11.47 -14.28 -6.87
CA GLY A 41 -11.68 -15.37 -7.83
C GLY A 41 -11.19 -15.07 -9.25
N LEU A 42 -10.25 -14.14 -9.40
CA LEU A 42 -9.75 -13.71 -10.71
C LEU A 42 -8.84 -14.76 -11.35
N GLY A 43 -9.00 -14.91 -12.66
CA GLY A 43 -8.14 -15.76 -13.48
C GLY A 43 -6.75 -15.17 -13.66
N LYS A 44 -5.81 -16.01 -14.11
CA LYS A 44 -4.41 -15.63 -14.33
C LYS A 44 -4.23 -14.42 -15.28
N ALA A 45 -5.02 -14.35 -16.35
CA ALA A 45 -4.94 -13.23 -17.30
C ALA A 45 -5.38 -11.90 -16.67
N GLU A 46 -6.44 -11.92 -15.86
CA GLU A 46 -6.96 -10.75 -15.14
C GLU A 46 -5.96 -10.26 -14.09
N LEU A 47 -5.37 -11.20 -13.33
CA LEU A 47 -4.28 -10.91 -12.40
C LEU A 47 -3.07 -10.27 -13.10
N ILE A 48 -2.62 -10.83 -14.23
CA ILE A 48 -1.49 -10.25 -14.98
C ILE A 48 -1.84 -8.84 -15.48
N SER A 49 -3.06 -8.62 -16.00
CA SER A 49 -3.50 -7.30 -16.46
C SER A 49 -3.56 -6.27 -15.33
N TRP A 50 -4.12 -6.63 -14.18
CA TRP A 50 -4.11 -5.80 -12.97
C TRP A 50 -2.67 -5.48 -12.57
N PHE A 51 -1.83 -6.51 -12.43
CA PHE A 51 -0.46 -6.36 -11.96
C PHE A 51 0.35 -5.45 -12.88
N THR A 52 0.36 -5.74 -14.19
CA THR A 52 1.08 -4.92 -15.17
C THR A 52 0.59 -3.48 -15.15
N SER A 53 -0.72 -3.25 -15.18
CA SER A 53 -1.25 -1.89 -15.23
C SER A 53 -0.93 -1.06 -13.99
N ALA A 54 -1.06 -1.65 -12.79
CA ALA A 54 -0.75 -0.97 -11.53
C ALA A 54 0.73 -0.56 -11.43
N TYR A 55 1.65 -1.49 -11.74
CA TYR A 55 3.10 -1.23 -11.65
C TYR A 55 3.60 -0.33 -12.79
N VAL A 56 3.18 -0.60 -14.04
CA VAL A 56 3.65 0.17 -15.20
C VAL A 56 3.11 1.59 -15.15
N ALA A 57 1.81 1.79 -14.94
CA ALA A 57 1.24 3.14 -14.85
C ALA A 57 1.79 3.91 -13.64
N GLY A 58 1.95 3.22 -12.50
CA GLY A 58 2.54 3.79 -11.29
C GLY A 58 3.98 4.23 -11.48
N GLY A 59 4.82 3.36 -12.03
CA GLY A 59 6.22 3.67 -12.32
C GLY A 59 6.34 4.82 -13.33
N PHE A 60 5.56 4.82 -14.42
CA PHE A 60 5.57 5.91 -15.39
C PHE A 60 5.12 7.25 -14.79
N LEU A 61 4.06 7.26 -13.98
CA LEU A 61 3.64 8.47 -13.25
C LEU A 61 4.80 9.06 -12.45
N ASN A 62 5.49 8.22 -11.69
CA ASN A 62 6.56 8.63 -10.80
C ASN A 62 7.80 9.10 -11.58
N ILE A 63 8.13 8.47 -12.72
CA ILE A 63 9.15 8.98 -13.66
C ILE A 63 8.76 10.39 -14.14
N LEU A 64 7.53 10.57 -14.63
CA LEU A 64 7.08 11.84 -15.19
C LEU A 64 7.11 12.96 -14.16
N LEU A 65 6.56 12.73 -12.97
CA LEU A 65 6.59 13.71 -11.88
C LEU A 65 8.03 14.02 -11.44
N THR A 66 8.87 12.99 -11.29
CA THR A 66 10.26 13.16 -10.87
C THR A 66 11.07 13.97 -11.87
N LEU A 67 10.94 13.67 -13.17
CA LEU A 67 11.63 14.42 -14.22
C LEU A 67 11.11 15.86 -14.33
N ARG A 68 9.80 16.07 -14.21
CA ARG A 68 9.15 17.37 -14.37
C ARG A 68 9.46 18.36 -13.24
N TYR A 69 9.57 17.87 -12.01
CA TYR A 69 9.77 18.71 -10.83
C TYR A 69 11.17 18.61 -10.22
N LYS A 70 11.98 17.63 -10.65
CA LYS A 70 13.28 17.30 -10.02
C LYS A 70 13.15 17.05 -8.51
N ILE A 71 12.03 16.45 -8.12
CA ILE A 71 11.71 16.01 -6.75
C ILE A 71 11.60 14.48 -6.78
N PRO A 72 12.14 13.74 -5.80
CA PRO A 72 12.15 12.28 -5.78
C PRO A 72 10.76 11.66 -5.49
N PHE A 73 9.87 11.65 -6.47
CA PHE A 73 8.60 10.93 -6.40
C PHE A 73 8.80 9.47 -6.80
N ALA A 74 8.57 8.56 -5.85
CA ALA A 74 8.65 7.11 -6.10
C ALA A 74 7.36 6.44 -5.63
N GLY A 75 6.91 5.43 -6.38
CA GLY A 75 5.62 4.77 -6.14
C GLY A 75 5.33 3.72 -7.20
N ALA A 76 4.28 2.94 -6.94
CA ALA A 76 3.73 1.95 -7.87
C ALA A 76 2.20 1.96 -7.70
N HIS A 77 1.71 1.19 -6.74
CA HIS A 77 0.32 1.14 -6.31
C HIS A 77 0.24 1.29 -4.78
N SER A 78 -0.97 1.40 -4.24
CA SER A 78 -1.14 1.39 -2.78
C SER A 78 -1.23 -0.03 -2.23
N ILE A 79 -0.24 -0.43 -1.42
CA ILE A 79 -0.24 -1.74 -0.75
C ILE A 79 -1.42 -1.83 0.23
N THR A 80 -1.66 -0.77 1.00
CA THR A 80 -2.75 -0.74 1.99
C THR A 80 -4.13 -0.77 1.32
N ALA A 81 -4.27 -0.09 0.18
CA ALA A 81 -5.52 -0.10 -0.56
C ALA A 81 -5.75 -1.47 -1.22
N THR A 82 -4.70 -2.13 -1.72
CA THR A 82 -4.80 -3.52 -2.21
C THR A 82 -5.13 -4.52 -1.09
N ALA A 83 -4.57 -4.37 0.11
CA ALA A 83 -4.92 -5.23 1.24
C ALA A 83 -6.38 -5.13 1.64
N PHE A 84 -6.95 -3.93 1.58
CA PHE A 84 -8.39 -3.75 1.73
C PHE A 84 -9.21 -4.55 0.70
N LEU A 85 -8.75 -4.60 -0.56
CA LEU A 85 -9.46 -5.31 -1.64
C LEU A 85 -9.54 -6.82 -1.43
N GLY A 86 -8.60 -7.44 -0.72
CA GLY A 86 -8.64 -8.89 -0.49
C GLY A 86 -9.84 -9.36 0.36
N THR A 87 -10.62 -8.46 0.92
CA THR A 87 -11.90 -8.78 1.58
C THR A 87 -13.07 -8.07 0.93
N ALA A 88 -12.90 -6.84 0.46
CA ALA A 88 -14.00 -6.05 -0.08
C ALA A 88 -14.31 -6.29 -1.57
N ALA A 89 -13.41 -6.93 -2.31
CA ALA A 89 -13.64 -7.28 -3.72
C ALA A 89 -14.49 -8.56 -3.89
N VAL A 90 -14.74 -9.30 -2.81
CA VAL A 90 -15.43 -10.59 -2.85
C VAL A 90 -16.86 -10.40 -3.39
N GLY A 91 -17.24 -11.24 -4.36
CA GLY A 91 -18.56 -11.23 -4.97
C GLY A 91 -18.76 -10.21 -6.10
N MET A 92 -17.74 -9.40 -6.43
CA MET A 92 -17.79 -8.49 -7.59
C MET A 92 -17.10 -9.12 -8.80
N SER A 93 -17.71 -8.93 -9.99
CA SER A 93 -17.07 -9.31 -11.26
C SER A 93 -15.88 -8.41 -11.58
N PHE A 94 -14.93 -8.90 -12.38
CA PHE A 94 -13.76 -8.11 -12.79
C PHE A 94 -14.10 -6.77 -13.47
N PRO A 95 -15.12 -6.67 -14.35
CA PRO A 95 -15.58 -5.38 -14.89
C PRO A 95 -16.12 -4.41 -13.81
N GLN A 96 -16.81 -4.91 -12.78
CA GLN A 96 -17.28 -4.08 -11.66
C GLN A 96 -16.12 -3.57 -10.82
N LEU A 97 -15.11 -4.42 -10.56
CA LEU A 97 -13.87 -4.01 -9.89
C LEU A 97 -13.14 -2.93 -10.69
N ALA A 98 -12.97 -3.12 -12.00
CA ALA A 98 -12.38 -2.11 -12.89
C ALA A 98 -13.16 -0.79 -12.84
N GLY A 99 -14.50 -0.84 -12.84
CA GLY A 99 -15.35 0.34 -12.67
C GLY A 99 -15.12 1.06 -11.34
N ALA A 100 -15.03 0.33 -10.23
CA ALA A 100 -14.69 0.89 -8.92
C ALA A 100 -13.29 1.51 -8.87
N PHE A 101 -12.30 0.88 -9.50
CA PHE A 101 -10.93 1.40 -9.57
C PHE A 101 -10.84 2.68 -10.39
N VAL A 102 -11.53 2.75 -11.53
CA VAL A 102 -11.67 3.97 -12.33
C VAL A 102 -12.34 5.07 -11.50
N MET A 103 -13.45 4.77 -10.82
CA MET A 103 -14.12 5.76 -9.95
C MET A 103 -13.21 6.25 -8.82
N SER A 104 -12.40 5.37 -8.21
CA SER A 104 -11.40 5.77 -7.21
C SER A 104 -10.38 6.75 -7.79
N GLY A 105 -9.84 6.46 -8.98
CA GLY A 105 -8.93 7.36 -9.70
C GLY A 105 -9.58 8.71 -10.03
N LEU A 106 -10.86 8.73 -10.41
CA LEU A 106 -11.61 9.95 -10.65
C LEU A 106 -11.79 10.76 -9.35
N LEU A 107 -12.11 10.12 -8.22
CA LEU A 107 -12.21 10.79 -6.93
C LEU A 107 -10.87 11.44 -6.52
N LEU A 108 -9.76 10.72 -6.70
CA LEU A 108 -8.41 11.28 -6.48
C LEU A 108 -8.16 12.48 -7.39
N MET A 109 -8.48 12.37 -8.69
CA MET A 109 -8.31 13.44 -9.65
C MET A 109 -9.13 14.69 -9.25
N LEU A 110 -10.38 14.50 -8.84
CA LEU A 110 -11.26 15.57 -8.36
C LEU A 110 -10.70 16.27 -7.11
N VAL A 111 -10.20 15.51 -6.13
CA VAL A 111 -9.54 16.06 -4.93
C VAL A 111 -8.28 16.85 -5.29
N GLY A 112 -7.50 16.36 -6.26
CA GLY A 112 -6.30 17.03 -6.75
C GLY A 112 -6.61 18.36 -7.46
N VAL A 113 -7.54 18.36 -8.42
CA VAL A 113 -7.91 19.53 -9.22
C VAL A 113 -8.60 20.60 -8.37
N SER A 114 -9.49 20.20 -7.47
CA SER A 114 -10.18 21.12 -6.55
C SER A 114 -9.26 21.79 -5.54
N GLY A 115 -8.08 21.21 -5.26
CA GLY A 115 -7.20 21.64 -4.19
C GLY A 115 -7.77 21.40 -2.78
N TRP A 116 -8.80 20.56 -2.67
CA TRP A 116 -9.48 20.30 -1.41
C TRP A 116 -8.75 19.33 -0.50
N PHE A 117 -7.58 18.82 -0.91
CA PHE A 117 -6.82 17.85 -0.14
C PHE A 117 -6.66 18.22 1.34
N GLY A 118 -6.23 19.45 1.65
CA GLY A 118 -6.06 19.90 3.04
C GLY A 118 -7.37 19.98 3.83
N LYS A 119 -8.48 20.36 3.18
CA LYS A 119 -9.81 20.39 3.79
C LYS A 119 -10.32 18.97 4.03
N PHE A 120 -10.19 18.09 3.05
CA PHE A 120 -10.62 16.69 3.16
C PHE A 120 -9.87 15.95 4.27
N LEU A 121 -8.55 16.12 4.35
CA LEU A 121 -7.73 15.49 5.40
C LEU A 121 -8.09 15.99 6.81
N SER A 122 -8.68 17.19 6.93
CA SER A 122 -9.15 17.74 8.21
C SER A 122 -10.52 17.22 8.65
N LEU A 123 -11.30 16.61 7.75
CA LEU A 123 -12.65 16.10 8.04
C LEU A 123 -12.63 14.76 8.79
N LEU A 124 -11.60 13.95 8.59
CA LEU A 124 -11.47 12.63 9.21
C LEU A 124 -10.32 12.64 10.23
N PRO A 125 -10.60 12.39 11.52
CA PRO A 125 -9.54 12.35 12.52
C PRO A 125 -8.56 11.22 12.20
N LYS A 126 -7.26 11.55 12.19
CA LYS A 126 -6.20 10.60 11.82
C LYS A 126 -6.27 9.28 12.61
N SER A 127 -6.61 9.35 13.90
CA SER A 127 -6.78 8.18 14.76
C SER A 127 -7.80 7.16 14.24
N LEU A 128 -8.89 7.60 13.61
CA LEU A 128 -9.89 6.70 13.04
C LEU A 128 -9.36 6.02 11.77
N ILE A 129 -8.63 6.75 10.92
CA ILE A 129 -8.01 6.18 9.72
C ILE A 129 -6.94 5.15 10.09
N ASP A 130 -6.08 5.46 11.07
CA ASP A 130 -5.06 4.53 11.55
C ASP A 130 -5.70 3.29 12.21
N ALA A 131 -6.82 3.46 12.92
CA ALA A 131 -7.59 2.36 13.52
C ALA A 131 -8.23 1.46 12.45
N LEU A 132 -8.84 2.07 11.42
CA LEU A 132 -9.39 1.35 10.27
C LEU A 132 -8.29 0.50 9.62
N LEU A 133 -7.15 1.11 9.32
CA LEU A 133 -6.02 0.41 8.70
C LEU A 133 -5.54 -0.75 9.58
N ALA A 134 -5.34 -0.51 10.87
CA ALA A 134 -4.91 -1.55 11.81
C ALA A 134 -5.90 -2.72 11.88
N GLY A 135 -7.20 -2.44 11.90
CA GLY A 135 -8.23 -3.49 11.94
C GLY A 135 -8.26 -4.33 10.66
N LEU A 136 -8.17 -3.68 9.50
CA LEU A 136 -8.10 -4.38 8.21
C LEU A 136 -6.86 -5.27 8.09
N LEU A 137 -5.71 -4.81 8.59
CA LEU A 137 -4.45 -5.53 8.51
C LEU A 137 -4.32 -6.67 9.54
N LEU A 138 -5.10 -6.65 10.63
CA LEU A 138 -5.00 -7.65 11.68
C LEU A 138 -5.20 -9.07 11.15
N THR A 139 -6.19 -9.29 10.27
CA THR A 139 -6.48 -10.62 9.72
C THR A 139 -5.30 -11.19 8.94
N TYR A 140 -4.61 -10.36 8.16
CA TYR A 140 -3.41 -10.77 7.43
C TYR A 140 -2.24 -11.11 8.36
N VAL A 141 -2.01 -10.27 9.36
CA VAL A 141 -0.93 -10.48 10.33
C VAL A 141 -1.22 -11.69 11.22
N ALA A 142 -2.48 -11.93 11.59
CA ALA A 142 -2.87 -13.09 12.38
C ALA A 142 -2.78 -14.40 11.57
N ALA A 143 -3.18 -14.38 10.29
CA ALA A 143 -3.19 -15.55 9.42
C ALA A 143 -1.79 -16.16 9.19
N MET A 144 -0.70 -15.39 9.37
CA MET A 144 0.65 -15.94 9.26
C MET A 144 0.97 -16.99 10.33
N VAL A 145 0.29 -16.96 11.48
CA VAL A 145 0.52 -17.90 12.59
C VAL A 145 0.10 -19.32 12.22
N PRO A 146 -1.17 -19.60 11.86
CA PRO A 146 -1.55 -20.95 11.42
C PRO A 146 -0.80 -21.38 10.15
N ALA A 147 -0.52 -20.46 9.22
CA ALA A 147 0.29 -20.77 8.04
C ALA A 147 1.74 -21.17 8.40
N THR A 148 2.31 -20.59 9.46
CA THR A 148 3.60 -21.02 10.02
C THR A 148 3.52 -22.40 10.65
N VAL A 149 2.39 -22.78 11.25
CA VAL A 149 2.19 -24.14 11.77
C VAL A 149 2.16 -25.16 10.62
N GLU A 150 1.56 -24.79 9.48
CA GLU A 150 1.53 -25.64 8.28
C GLU A 150 2.91 -25.79 7.62
N LEU A 151 3.70 -24.71 7.55
CA LEU A 151 5.06 -24.70 7.00
C LEU A 151 6.10 -24.25 8.04
N PRO A 152 6.40 -25.07 9.05
CA PRO A 152 7.20 -24.66 10.21
C PRO A 152 8.59 -24.17 9.86
N ILE A 153 9.31 -24.84 8.96
CA ILE A 153 10.69 -24.43 8.62
C ILE A 153 10.68 -23.10 7.85
N ALA A 154 9.78 -22.95 6.88
CA ALA A 154 9.60 -21.73 6.09
C ALA A 154 9.17 -20.55 6.97
N GLY A 155 8.19 -20.75 7.87
CA GLY A 155 7.71 -19.69 8.75
C GLY A 155 8.76 -19.25 9.78
N LEU A 156 9.47 -20.21 10.39
CA LEU A 156 10.56 -19.90 11.32
C LEU A 156 11.72 -19.16 10.64
N LEU A 157 12.13 -19.61 9.45
CA LEU A 157 13.19 -18.94 8.70
C LEU A 157 12.75 -17.59 8.14
N ALA A 158 11.50 -17.44 7.71
CA ALA A 158 10.92 -16.15 7.33
C ALA A 158 10.94 -15.17 8.51
N GLY A 159 10.55 -15.62 9.70
CA GLY A 159 10.62 -14.83 10.93
C GLY A 159 12.06 -14.45 11.31
N ALA A 160 12.98 -15.41 11.28
CA ALA A 160 14.40 -15.15 11.49
C ALA A 160 14.92 -14.11 10.48
N GLY A 161 14.54 -14.22 9.21
CA GLY A 161 14.87 -13.24 8.17
C GLY A 161 14.33 -11.86 8.51
N TYR A 162 13.04 -11.77 8.82
CA TYR A 162 12.39 -10.49 9.13
C TYR A 162 13.03 -9.77 10.32
N PHE A 163 13.33 -10.49 11.41
CA PHE A 163 13.86 -9.88 12.64
C PHE A 163 15.39 -9.74 12.63
N ILE A 164 16.13 -10.73 12.15
CA ILE A 164 17.59 -10.75 12.24
C ILE A 164 18.23 -10.18 10.96
N GLY A 165 17.67 -10.46 9.79
CA GLY A 165 18.21 -10.04 8.49
C GLY A 165 18.56 -8.54 8.39
N PRO A 166 17.64 -7.62 8.76
CA PRO A 166 17.93 -6.19 8.74
C PRO A 166 19.07 -5.74 9.68
N ARG A 167 19.42 -6.56 10.68
CA ARG A 167 20.59 -6.30 11.56
C ARG A 167 21.91 -6.70 10.90
N LEU A 168 21.88 -7.62 9.94
CA LEU A 168 23.04 -8.07 9.17
C LEU A 168 23.32 -7.10 8.00
N ILE A 169 22.29 -6.84 7.18
CA ILE A 169 22.38 -5.92 6.05
C ILE A 169 21.25 -4.91 6.15
N LYS A 170 21.57 -3.72 6.66
CA LYS A 170 20.62 -2.64 6.96
C LYS A 170 19.91 -2.07 5.72
N SER A 171 20.49 -2.25 4.54
CA SER A 171 19.93 -1.72 3.29
C SER A 171 18.77 -2.57 2.74
N LEU A 172 18.63 -3.83 3.13
CA LEU A 172 17.56 -4.69 2.58
C LEU A 172 16.27 -4.59 3.42
N PRO A 173 15.09 -4.50 2.80
CA PRO A 173 13.82 -4.48 3.53
C PRO A 173 13.60 -5.76 4.35
N PRO A 174 13.00 -5.67 5.55
CA PRO A 174 12.66 -6.85 6.36
C PRO A 174 11.82 -7.90 5.62
N ALA A 175 10.85 -7.45 4.81
CA ALA A 175 10.01 -8.34 4.00
C ALA A 175 10.81 -9.14 2.95
N LEU A 176 11.87 -8.55 2.38
CA LEU A 176 12.75 -9.26 1.46
C LEU A 176 13.55 -10.34 2.18
N TRP A 177 14.04 -10.06 3.39
CA TRP A 177 14.71 -11.08 4.19
C TRP A 177 13.78 -12.24 4.56
N ALA A 178 12.52 -11.93 4.88
CA ALA A 178 11.50 -12.95 5.11
C ALA A 178 11.27 -13.82 3.87
N LEU A 179 11.19 -13.21 2.68
CA LEU A 179 11.09 -13.92 1.40
C LEU A 179 12.30 -14.83 1.15
N LEU A 180 13.52 -14.31 1.30
CA LEU A 180 14.74 -15.06 0.99
C LEU A 180 14.94 -16.25 1.92
N LEU A 181 14.92 -16.03 3.24
CA LEU A 181 15.12 -17.12 4.20
C LEU A 181 13.92 -18.05 4.30
N GLY A 182 12.70 -17.51 4.20
CA GLY A 182 11.49 -18.31 4.12
C GLY A 182 11.47 -19.21 2.89
N GLY A 183 11.94 -18.70 1.74
CA GLY A 183 12.07 -19.48 0.50
C GLY A 183 13.07 -20.63 0.64
N VAL A 184 14.18 -20.42 1.36
CA VAL A 184 15.08 -21.52 1.75
C VAL A 184 14.34 -22.56 2.60
N GLY A 185 13.49 -22.13 3.54
CA GLY A 185 12.69 -23.05 4.33
C GLY A 185 11.61 -23.80 3.54
N VAL A 186 11.04 -23.17 2.50
CA VAL A 186 10.17 -23.88 1.53
C VAL A 186 10.99 -24.93 0.79
N TRP A 187 12.15 -24.57 0.27
CA TRP A 187 13.03 -25.51 -0.43
C TRP A 187 13.42 -26.71 0.43
N LEU A 188 13.77 -26.47 1.70
CA LEU A 188 14.13 -27.54 2.63
C LEU A 188 12.97 -28.49 2.97
N GLN A 189 11.72 -28.02 2.90
CA GLN A 189 10.54 -28.84 3.21
C GLN A 189 9.94 -29.52 1.98
N ASN A 190 9.86 -28.79 0.86
CA ASN A 190 9.05 -29.16 -0.30
C ASN A 190 9.88 -29.34 -1.58
N GLY A 191 11.18 -28.99 -1.55
CA GLY A 191 12.00 -28.91 -2.76
C GLY A 191 11.77 -27.63 -3.55
N LEU A 192 12.52 -27.47 -4.65
CA LEU A 192 12.36 -26.36 -5.59
C LEU A 192 11.26 -26.73 -6.59
N PRO A 193 10.16 -25.96 -6.66
CA PRO A 193 9.14 -26.22 -7.65
C PRO A 193 9.65 -25.87 -9.06
N ASP A 194 9.24 -26.66 -10.06
CA ASP A 194 9.52 -26.35 -11.45
C ASP A 194 8.78 -25.07 -11.87
N LEU A 195 9.50 -24.15 -12.51
CA LEU A 195 8.90 -22.93 -13.03
C LEU A 195 8.13 -23.24 -14.32
N PRO A 196 6.84 -22.86 -14.41
CA PRO A 196 6.08 -23.11 -15.62
C PRO A 196 6.65 -22.32 -16.80
N SER A 197 6.75 -22.99 -17.95
CA SER A 197 7.08 -22.37 -19.24
C SER A 197 5.88 -21.61 -19.80
N SER A 198 5.53 -20.48 -19.17
CA SER A 198 4.46 -19.62 -19.70
C SER A 198 4.93 -18.80 -20.90
N THR A 199 4.03 -18.67 -21.88
CA THR A 199 4.10 -17.66 -22.93
C THR A 199 3.74 -16.28 -22.36
N TYR A 200 4.22 -15.22 -23.00
CA TYR A 200 3.84 -13.85 -22.70
C TYR A 200 2.30 -13.68 -22.73
N ILE A 201 1.74 -13.06 -21.70
CA ILE A 201 0.32 -12.66 -21.64
C ILE A 201 0.31 -11.14 -21.58
N ALA A 202 -0.23 -10.51 -22.62
CA ALA A 202 -0.37 -9.06 -22.69
C ALA A 202 -1.52 -8.57 -21.78
N PRO A 203 -1.37 -7.40 -21.12
CA PRO A 203 -2.49 -6.76 -20.45
C PRO A 203 -3.57 -6.37 -21.48
N PHE A 204 -4.83 -6.37 -21.06
CA PHE A 204 -5.96 -6.08 -21.94
C PHE A 204 -6.86 -5.01 -21.35
N ILE A 205 -7.58 -4.31 -22.23
CA ILE A 205 -8.54 -3.29 -21.80
C ILE A 205 -9.77 -3.98 -21.23
N VAL A 206 -10.13 -3.63 -20.01
CA VAL A 206 -11.35 -4.05 -19.34
C VAL A 206 -12.40 -2.98 -19.57
N VAL A 207 -13.58 -3.36 -20.08
CA VAL A 207 -14.72 -2.45 -20.18
C VAL A 207 -15.32 -2.29 -18.77
N PRO A 208 -15.20 -1.12 -18.13
CA PRO A 208 -15.63 -0.96 -16.74
C PRO A 208 -17.15 -0.97 -16.62
N VAL A 209 -17.66 -1.62 -15.57
CA VAL A 209 -19.08 -1.57 -15.16
C VAL A 209 -19.19 -0.73 -13.90
N PHE A 210 -19.87 0.41 -14.00
CA PHE A 210 -20.04 1.33 -12.88
C PHE A 210 -21.29 0.97 -12.06
N THR A 211 -21.11 0.76 -10.76
CA THR A 211 -22.20 0.43 -9.83
C THR A 211 -22.15 1.32 -8.60
N TRP A 212 -23.31 1.58 -7.99
CA TRP A 212 -23.41 2.28 -6.71
C TRP A 212 -22.69 1.55 -5.59
N ASP A 213 -22.81 0.23 -5.58
CA ASP A 213 -22.09 -0.61 -4.63
C ASP A 213 -20.57 -0.47 -4.80
N GLY A 214 -20.05 -0.59 -6.02
CA GLY A 214 -18.61 -0.38 -6.29
C GLY A 214 -18.13 1.03 -5.91
N LEU A 215 -18.97 2.06 -6.05
CA LEU A 215 -18.64 3.42 -5.62
C LEU A 215 -18.50 3.51 -4.08
N LEU A 216 -19.52 3.06 -3.35
CA LEU A 216 -19.61 3.21 -1.90
C LEU A 216 -18.68 2.23 -1.17
N SER A 217 -18.70 0.98 -1.58
CA SER A 217 -18.00 -0.12 -0.94
C SER A 217 -16.53 -0.18 -1.29
N LEU A 218 -16.12 0.25 -2.49
CA LEU A 218 -14.73 0.16 -2.94
C LEU A 218 -14.10 1.51 -3.27
N ALA A 219 -14.67 2.27 -4.21
CA ALA A 219 -14.00 3.44 -4.78
C ALA A 219 -13.68 4.52 -3.73
N ILE A 220 -14.64 4.85 -2.87
CA ILE A 220 -14.47 5.86 -1.81
C ILE A 220 -13.44 5.40 -0.76
N PRO A 221 -13.55 4.20 -0.15
CA PRO A 221 -12.53 3.68 0.77
C PRO A 221 -11.14 3.60 0.14
N LEU A 222 -11.05 3.15 -1.11
CA LEU A 222 -9.78 3.01 -1.83
C LEU A 222 -9.12 4.38 -2.03
N ALA A 223 -9.87 5.39 -2.51
CA ALA A 223 -9.36 6.75 -2.69
C ALA A 223 -8.93 7.36 -1.34
N LEU A 224 -9.70 7.14 -0.28
CA LEU A 224 -9.36 7.60 1.06
C LEU A 224 -8.03 7.01 1.54
N LEU A 225 -7.86 5.69 1.44
CA LEU A 225 -6.62 5.01 1.84
C LEU A 225 -5.41 5.51 1.06
N ILE A 226 -5.55 5.73 -0.25
CA ILE A 226 -4.47 6.28 -1.09
C ILE A 226 -4.12 7.70 -0.66
N LEU A 227 -5.11 8.56 -0.41
CA LEU A 227 -4.90 9.94 0.03
C LEU A 227 -4.16 9.99 1.37
N THR A 228 -4.53 9.15 2.33
CA THR A 228 -4.05 9.22 3.71
C THR A 228 -2.75 8.47 3.93
N ASN A 229 -2.57 7.32 3.29
CA ASN A 229 -1.45 6.41 3.58
C ASN A 229 -0.28 6.62 2.63
N ASP A 230 -0.55 7.07 1.40
CA ASP A 230 0.47 7.26 0.38
C ASP A 230 0.72 8.74 0.12
N LEU A 231 -0.29 9.48 -0.36
CA LEU A 231 -0.10 10.84 -0.85
C LEU A 231 0.18 11.85 0.27
N ALA A 232 -0.49 11.71 1.43
CA ALA A 232 -0.19 12.51 2.61
C ALA A 232 1.22 12.21 3.15
N VAL A 233 1.60 10.93 3.22
CA VAL A 233 2.92 10.51 3.72
C VAL A 233 4.04 10.95 2.78
N ALA A 234 3.84 10.85 1.46
CA ALA A 234 4.78 11.38 0.47
C ALA A 234 4.94 12.89 0.65
N SER A 235 3.83 13.63 0.78
CA SER A 235 3.84 15.08 0.94
C SER A 235 4.57 15.52 2.20
N THR A 236 4.34 14.87 3.33
CA THR A 236 4.98 15.21 4.60
C THR A 236 6.46 14.85 4.60
N SER A 237 6.82 13.66 4.10
CA SER A 237 8.21 13.23 4.08
C SER A 237 9.06 14.02 3.08
N LEU A 238 8.51 14.40 1.93
CA LEU A 238 9.23 15.26 0.99
C LEU A 238 9.50 16.64 1.61
N ARG A 239 8.50 17.19 2.31
CA ARG A 239 8.66 18.47 3.04
C ARG A 239 9.68 18.37 4.17
N SER A 240 9.73 17.27 4.92
CA SER A 240 10.72 17.07 5.97
C SER A 240 12.16 16.91 5.45
N HIS A 241 12.32 16.64 4.15
CA HIS A 241 13.61 16.60 3.46
C HIS A 241 13.84 17.83 2.56
N ASP A 242 13.20 18.96 2.90
CA ASP A 242 13.37 20.26 2.25
C ASP A 242 12.94 20.33 0.78
N PHE A 243 12.11 19.39 0.32
CA PHE A 243 11.45 19.50 -0.98
C PHE A 243 10.11 20.23 -0.86
N ARG A 244 9.70 20.89 -1.95
CA ARG A 244 8.41 21.60 -2.05
C ARG A 244 7.49 20.90 -3.06
N PRO A 245 6.88 19.75 -2.71
CA PRO A 245 6.06 19.01 -3.66
C PRO A 245 4.79 19.79 -4.06
N PRO A 246 4.44 19.86 -5.35
CA PRO A 246 3.16 20.41 -5.81
C PRO A 246 2.03 19.41 -5.52
N VAL A 247 1.57 19.39 -4.26
CA VAL A 247 0.63 18.39 -3.71
C VAL A 247 -0.58 18.15 -4.61
N ASN A 248 -1.27 19.21 -5.06
CA ASN A 248 -2.45 19.08 -5.91
C ASN A 248 -2.16 18.39 -7.24
N ARG A 249 -1.01 18.67 -7.86
CA ARG A 249 -0.59 18.05 -9.13
C ARG A 249 -0.15 16.61 -8.93
N MET A 250 0.49 16.30 -7.80
CA MET A 250 0.86 14.95 -7.41
C MET A 250 -0.39 14.06 -7.24
N ILE A 251 -1.42 14.58 -6.55
CA ILE A 251 -2.70 13.89 -6.36
C ILE A 251 -3.43 13.73 -7.69
N THR A 252 -3.51 14.80 -8.48
CA THR A 252 -4.15 14.76 -9.82
C THR A 252 -3.49 13.71 -10.72
N GLY A 253 -2.16 13.70 -10.78
CA GLY A 253 -1.42 12.71 -11.56
C GLY A 253 -1.64 11.29 -11.07
N SER A 254 -1.73 11.08 -9.75
CA SER A 254 -2.07 9.78 -9.16
C SER A 254 -3.50 9.34 -9.51
N GLY A 255 -4.45 10.28 -9.56
CA GLY A 255 -5.81 10.01 -10.02
C GLY A 255 -5.86 9.60 -11.49
N VAL A 256 -5.21 10.38 -12.37
CA VAL A 256 -5.12 10.07 -13.81
C VAL A 256 -4.46 8.71 -14.06
N ALA A 257 -3.32 8.44 -13.43
CA ALA A 257 -2.64 7.16 -13.57
C ALA A 257 -3.50 6.00 -13.03
N SER A 258 -4.24 6.20 -11.93
CA SER A 258 -5.16 5.19 -11.40
C SER A 258 -6.37 4.96 -12.30
N VAL A 259 -6.89 5.98 -13.00
CA VAL A 259 -7.92 5.80 -14.04
C VAL A 259 -7.38 4.95 -15.17
N VAL A 260 -6.18 5.27 -15.67
CA VAL A 260 -5.51 4.48 -16.72
C VAL A 260 -5.29 3.05 -16.26
N ALA A 261 -4.78 2.83 -15.04
CA ALA A 261 -4.60 1.49 -14.50
C ALA A 261 -5.94 0.74 -14.40
N GLY A 262 -7.00 1.41 -13.91
CA GLY A 262 -8.35 0.85 -13.79
C GLY A 262 -8.94 0.38 -15.11
N MET A 263 -8.64 1.05 -16.23
CA MET A 263 -9.05 0.59 -17.57
C MET A 263 -8.40 -0.74 -18.00
N PHE A 264 -7.37 -1.20 -17.31
CA PHE A 264 -6.72 -2.51 -17.49
C PHE A 264 -6.92 -3.41 -16.26
N GLY A 265 -7.84 -3.05 -15.35
CA GLY A 265 -8.16 -3.79 -14.14
C GLY A 265 -7.24 -3.53 -12.94
N GLY A 266 -6.33 -2.56 -13.02
CA GLY A 266 -5.42 -2.19 -11.95
C GLY A 266 -6.09 -1.35 -10.85
N SER A 267 -5.94 -1.76 -9.59
CA SER A 267 -6.56 -1.10 -8.44
C SER A 267 -6.16 0.36 -8.23
N SER A 268 -4.88 0.68 -8.46
CA SER A 268 -4.37 2.04 -8.32
C SER A 268 -2.99 2.17 -8.95
N ALA A 269 -2.63 3.40 -9.31
CA ALA A 269 -1.29 3.80 -9.72
C ALA A 269 -1.00 5.20 -9.17
N ASN A 270 -0.08 5.32 -8.22
CA ASN A 270 0.07 6.56 -7.43
C ASN A 270 1.51 6.78 -6.91
N VAL A 271 1.75 7.97 -6.37
CA VAL A 271 2.98 8.29 -5.65
C VAL A 271 2.96 7.61 -4.27
N GLY A 272 3.99 6.81 -3.98
CA GLY A 272 4.09 6.03 -2.75
C GLY A 272 4.75 6.80 -1.62
N GLY A 273 4.13 6.78 -0.44
CA GLY A 273 4.59 7.53 0.73
C GLY A 273 5.97 7.13 1.22
N LEU A 274 6.13 5.84 1.55
CA LEU A 274 7.39 5.30 2.08
C LEU A 274 8.51 5.29 1.03
N MET A 275 8.16 5.02 -0.23
CA MET A 275 9.12 5.03 -1.33
C MET A 275 9.68 6.43 -1.58
N SER A 276 8.81 7.43 -1.64
CA SER A 276 9.24 8.83 -1.78
C SER A 276 10.01 9.31 -0.55
N ALA A 277 9.64 8.86 0.65
CA ALA A 277 10.38 9.15 1.89
C ALA A 277 11.82 8.62 1.83
N LEU A 278 11.98 7.38 1.40
CA LEU A 278 13.28 6.74 1.26
C LEU A 278 14.13 7.41 0.17
N CYS A 279 13.57 7.62 -1.03
CA CYS A 279 14.28 8.29 -2.12
C CYS A 279 14.61 9.76 -1.85
N SER A 280 13.94 10.41 -0.90
CA SER A 280 14.23 11.79 -0.50
C SER A 280 15.17 11.91 0.70
N SER A 281 15.49 10.78 1.36
CA SER A 281 16.31 10.77 2.57
C SER A 281 17.75 11.25 2.28
N PRO A 282 18.48 11.72 3.30
CA PRO A 282 19.90 12.04 3.18
C PRO A 282 20.78 10.88 2.69
N GLU A 283 20.32 9.63 2.85
CA GLU A 283 21.02 8.43 2.40
C GLU A 283 20.98 8.27 0.88
N SER A 284 20.11 8.99 0.18
CA SER A 284 20.06 9.03 -1.29
C SER A 284 21.15 9.93 -1.90
N GLY A 285 22.00 10.54 -1.09
CA GLY A 285 23.09 11.41 -1.52
C GLY A 285 22.75 12.90 -1.48
N ALA A 286 23.54 13.68 -2.25
CA ALA A 286 23.40 15.13 -2.34
C ALA A 286 21.98 15.53 -2.76
N HIS A 287 21.44 16.60 -2.15
CA HIS A 287 20.02 17.00 -2.29
C HIS A 287 19.56 17.10 -3.76
N GLY A 288 20.36 17.73 -4.62
CA GLY A 288 20.07 17.88 -6.05
C GLY A 288 20.17 16.59 -6.87
N GLU A 289 20.67 15.49 -6.32
CA GLU A 289 20.78 14.19 -7.00
C GLU A 289 19.74 13.17 -6.54
N ARG A 290 19.02 13.43 -5.43
CA ARG A 290 18.09 12.46 -4.83
C ARG A 290 16.96 12.04 -5.77
N TYR A 291 16.56 12.91 -6.70
CA TYR A 291 15.60 12.56 -7.75
C TYR A 291 16.04 11.35 -8.60
N LYS A 292 17.36 11.12 -8.75
CA LYS A 292 17.90 9.95 -9.47
C LYS A 292 17.53 8.64 -8.76
N ALA A 293 17.44 8.63 -7.43
CA ALA A 293 17.01 7.45 -6.68
C ALA A 293 15.56 7.07 -7.02
N ALA A 294 14.68 8.06 -7.12
CA ALA A 294 13.30 7.85 -7.53
C ALA A 294 13.18 7.38 -8.99
N LEU A 295 14.06 7.85 -9.89
CA LEU A 295 14.11 7.34 -11.27
C LEU A 295 14.53 5.87 -11.32
N VAL A 296 15.59 5.50 -10.60
CA VAL A 296 16.03 4.10 -10.50
C VAL A 296 14.90 3.23 -9.95
N SER A 297 14.27 3.67 -8.86
CA SER A 297 13.14 2.97 -8.26
C SER A 297 12.01 2.75 -9.27
N SER A 298 11.62 3.81 -9.97
CA SER A 298 10.50 3.78 -10.90
C SER A 298 10.79 2.94 -12.15
N LEU A 299 12.03 2.97 -12.66
CA LEU A 299 12.45 2.11 -13.78
C LEU A 299 12.41 0.63 -13.43
N ILE A 300 12.85 0.26 -12.22
CA ILE A 300 12.75 -1.11 -11.72
C ILE A 300 11.28 -1.51 -11.58
N VAL A 301 10.44 -0.63 -11.02
CA VAL A 301 8.99 -0.85 -10.89
C VAL A 301 8.32 -1.08 -12.24
N VAL A 302 8.65 -0.27 -13.26
CA VAL A 302 8.14 -0.47 -14.64
C VAL A 302 8.61 -1.81 -15.20
N GLY A 303 9.91 -2.13 -15.08
CA GLY A 303 10.45 -3.40 -15.57
C GLY A 303 9.81 -4.62 -14.88
N PHE A 304 9.57 -4.52 -13.58
CA PHE A 304 8.90 -5.56 -12.79
C PHE A 304 7.43 -5.74 -13.21
N GLY A 305 6.70 -4.64 -13.43
CA GLY A 305 5.33 -4.69 -13.96
C GLY A 305 5.25 -5.21 -15.39
N ALA A 306 6.23 -4.86 -16.23
CA ALA A 306 6.34 -5.41 -17.58
C ALA A 306 6.54 -6.92 -17.54
N ALA A 307 7.34 -7.43 -16.59
CA ALA A 307 7.58 -8.86 -16.37
C ALA A 307 6.47 -9.59 -15.57
N ALA A 308 5.30 -8.98 -15.37
CA ALA A 308 4.26 -9.50 -14.48
C ALA A 308 3.88 -10.97 -14.76
N TRP A 309 3.85 -11.40 -16.02
CA TRP A 309 3.51 -12.78 -16.37
C TRP A 309 4.44 -13.81 -15.73
N LYS A 310 5.75 -13.53 -15.65
CA LYS A 310 6.72 -14.38 -14.96
C LYS A 310 6.66 -14.21 -13.45
N VAL A 311 6.42 -12.99 -12.97
CA VAL A 311 6.26 -12.76 -11.53
C VAL A 311 5.08 -13.56 -10.98
N VAL A 312 3.94 -13.54 -11.69
CA VAL A 312 2.74 -14.30 -11.33
C VAL A 312 2.99 -15.80 -11.37
N ASP A 313 3.78 -16.31 -12.33
CA ASP A 313 4.18 -17.72 -12.33
C ASP A 313 5.02 -18.09 -11.12
N VAL A 314 6.05 -17.29 -10.83
CA VAL A 314 6.97 -17.54 -9.70
C VAL A 314 6.19 -17.53 -8.39
N ILE A 315 5.22 -16.63 -8.21
CA ILE A 315 4.38 -16.62 -7.01
C ILE A 315 3.40 -17.79 -7.02
N GLY A 316 2.85 -18.14 -8.19
CA GLY A 316 1.87 -19.22 -8.34
C GLY A 316 2.41 -20.63 -8.06
N VAL A 317 3.73 -20.82 -8.08
CA VAL A 317 4.35 -22.10 -7.67
C VAL A 317 4.69 -22.17 -6.18
N LEU A 318 4.58 -21.05 -5.45
CA LEU A 318 4.82 -21.05 -4.00
C LEU A 318 3.64 -21.71 -3.27
N PRO A 319 3.89 -22.48 -2.19
CA PRO A 319 2.83 -22.96 -1.32
C PRO A 319 1.96 -21.81 -0.81
N GLU A 320 0.64 -21.99 -0.78
CA GLU A 320 -0.31 -20.96 -0.35
C GLU A 320 0.00 -20.44 1.06
N ALA A 321 0.29 -21.35 1.99
CA ALA A 321 0.70 -21.00 3.35
C ALA A 321 1.96 -20.10 3.38
N PHE A 322 2.90 -20.30 2.46
CA PHE A 322 4.08 -19.43 2.37
C PHE A 322 3.73 -18.02 1.89
N VAL A 323 2.83 -17.90 0.91
CA VAL A 323 2.30 -16.60 0.45
C VAL A 323 1.59 -15.89 1.61
N VAL A 324 0.82 -16.59 2.43
CA VAL A 324 0.18 -16.04 3.64
C VAL A 324 1.19 -15.58 4.68
N ILE A 325 2.25 -16.37 4.94
CA ILE A 325 3.35 -15.97 5.84
C ILE A 325 3.99 -14.66 5.39
N LEU A 326 4.34 -14.56 4.10
CA LEU A 326 4.99 -13.38 3.56
C LEU A 326 4.10 -12.14 3.56
N THR A 327 2.80 -12.31 3.34
CA THR A 327 1.81 -11.24 3.49
C THR A 327 1.79 -10.70 4.92
N GLY A 328 1.73 -11.58 5.92
CA GLY A 328 1.76 -11.18 7.32
C GLY A 328 3.00 -10.37 7.67
N PHE A 329 4.20 -10.85 7.29
CA PHE A 329 5.45 -10.12 7.50
C PHE A 329 5.51 -8.80 6.73
N SER A 330 5.01 -8.76 5.50
CA SER A 330 5.00 -7.54 4.67
C SER A 330 4.11 -6.43 5.26
N LEU A 331 3.03 -6.81 5.95
CA LEU A 331 2.07 -5.88 6.55
C LEU A 331 2.32 -5.60 8.04
N LEU A 332 3.16 -6.38 8.70
CA LEU A 332 3.42 -6.28 10.14
C LEU A 332 3.85 -4.88 10.58
N GLY A 333 4.77 -4.24 9.85
CA GLY A 333 5.22 -2.88 10.15
C GLY A 333 4.11 -1.81 10.00
N LEU A 334 3.23 -1.97 9.01
CA LEU A 334 2.08 -1.10 8.79
C LEU A 334 1.04 -1.28 9.90
N PHE A 335 0.76 -2.53 10.28
CA PHE A 335 -0.14 -2.88 11.38
C PHE A 335 0.33 -2.25 12.71
N ILE A 336 1.59 -2.46 13.10
CA ILE A 336 2.15 -1.91 14.35
C ILE A 336 2.03 -0.38 14.37
N ARG A 337 2.34 0.27 13.24
CA ARG A 337 2.23 1.74 13.12
C ARG A 337 0.78 2.20 13.22
N GLY A 338 -0.15 1.51 12.58
CA GLY A 338 -1.58 1.78 12.64
C GLY A 338 -2.10 1.69 14.07
N VAL A 339 -1.85 0.57 14.76
CA VAL A 339 -2.24 0.38 16.17
C VAL A 339 -1.66 1.48 17.05
N LYS A 340 -0.35 1.75 16.93
CA LYS A 340 0.29 2.80 17.72
C LYS A 340 -0.39 4.15 17.53
N ASN A 341 -0.61 4.57 16.28
CA ASN A 341 -1.14 5.89 15.97
C ASN A 341 -2.64 6.04 16.27
N ALA A 342 -3.41 4.95 16.13
CA ALA A 342 -4.84 4.91 16.43
C ALA A 342 -5.16 5.36 17.86
N PHE A 343 -4.30 5.02 18.83
CA PHE A 343 -4.57 5.21 20.26
C PHE A 343 -3.74 6.33 20.94
N VAL A 344 -3.03 7.15 20.15
CA VAL A 344 -2.23 8.29 20.67
C VAL A 344 -3.14 9.34 21.33
N ASP A 345 -4.18 9.76 20.63
CA ASP A 345 -5.11 10.79 21.12
C ASP A 345 -6.04 10.21 22.18
N LYS A 346 -5.90 10.70 23.41
CA LYS A 346 -6.70 10.25 24.57
C LYS A 346 -8.20 10.44 24.35
N GLU A 347 -8.62 11.50 23.65
CA GLU A 347 -10.03 11.82 23.44
C GLU A 347 -10.68 10.93 22.37
N LEU A 348 -9.87 10.38 21.46
CA LEU A 348 -10.33 9.55 20.34
C LEU A 348 -10.14 8.05 20.56
N ARG A 349 -9.65 7.60 21.72
CA ARG A 349 -9.38 6.16 21.97
C ARG A 349 -10.61 5.27 21.79
N ILE A 350 -11.75 5.66 22.33
CA ILE A 350 -12.99 4.89 22.21
C ILE A 350 -13.52 4.89 20.77
N PRO A 351 -13.64 6.04 20.07
CA PRO A 351 -13.94 6.08 18.64
C PRO A 351 -13.00 5.23 17.78
N ALA A 352 -11.69 5.33 18.03
CA ALA A 352 -10.68 4.55 17.34
C ALA A 352 -10.84 3.05 17.61
N PHE A 353 -11.10 2.65 18.87
CA PHE A 353 -11.35 1.25 19.21
C PHE A 353 -12.57 0.68 18.49
N ILE A 354 -13.68 1.43 18.45
CA ILE A 354 -14.89 1.01 17.72
C ILE A 354 -14.59 0.86 16.23
N THR A 355 -13.88 1.83 15.64
CA THR A 355 -13.45 1.76 14.24
C THR A 355 -12.61 0.51 13.98
N PHE A 356 -11.63 0.24 14.84
CA PHE A 356 -10.76 -0.92 14.77
C PHE A 356 -11.55 -2.24 14.82
N VAL A 357 -12.42 -2.40 15.81
CA VAL A 357 -13.20 -3.63 15.99
C VAL A 357 -14.12 -3.88 14.80
N ILE A 358 -14.84 -2.86 14.32
CA ILE A 358 -15.69 -3.03 13.14
C ILE A 358 -14.84 -3.43 11.93
N ALA A 359 -13.70 -2.79 11.71
CA ALA A 359 -12.80 -3.09 10.60
C ALA A 359 -12.26 -4.53 10.60
N VAL A 360 -12.08 -5.14 11.78
CA VAL A 360 -11.64 -6.54 11.95
C VAL A 360 -12.71 -7.56 11.54
N LEU A 361 -14.00 -7.17 11.48
CA LEU A 361 -15.07 -8.13 11.22
C LEU A 361 -15.15 -8.54 9.74
N HIS A 362 -14.61 -7.74 8.82
CA HIS A 362 -14.64 -8.00 7.37
C HIS A 362 -16.05 -8.37 6.82
N VAL A 363 -17.12 -7.86 7.44
CA VAL A 363 -18.50 -8.12 7.05
C VAL A 363 -19.02 -7.13 6.00
N HIS A 364 -19.93 -7.60 5.15
CA HIS A 364 -20.77 -6.78 4.30
C HIS A 364 -22.13 -6.57 4.98
N VAL A 365 -22.50 -5.31 5.23
CA VAL A 365 -23.77 -4.95 5.85
C VAL A 365 -24.52 -4.04 4.88
N LEU A 366 -25.73 -4.43 4.49
CA LEU A 366 -26.56 -3.71 3.51
C LEU A 366 -25.87 -3.53 2.14
N GLY A 367 -25.09 -4.51 1.72
CA GLY A 367 -24.27 -4.45 0.50
C GLY A 367 -22.98 -3.64 0.67
N ILE A 368 -22.82 -2.87 1.75
CA ILE A 368 -21.66 -2.00 1.94
C ILE A 368 -20.54 -2.72 2.70
N ALA A 369 -19.32 -2.63 2.15
CA ALA A 369 -18.12 -3.20 2.77
C ALA A 369 -17.75 -2.53 4.12
N THR A 370 -17.05 -3.29 4.95
CA THR A 370 -16.73 -2.96 6.34
C THR A 370 -16.09 -1.59 6.59
N PRO A 371 -15.18 -1.05 5.75
CA PRO A 371 -14.51 0.21 6.07
C PRO A 371 -15.42 1.41 6.21
N VAL A 372 -16.49 1.46 5.41
CA VAL A 372 -17.48 2.53 5.49
C VAL A 372 -18.14 2.49 6.87
N TRP A 373 -18.60 1.31 7.28
CA TRP A 373 -19.21 1.10 8.59
C TRP A 373 -18.25 1.35 9.75
N ALA A 374 -16.97 0.98 9.60
CA ALA A 374 -15.95 1.23 10.60
C ALA A 374 -15.77 2.73 10.84
N LEU A 375 -15.61 3.52 9.76
CA LEU A 375 -15.47 4.97 9.88
C LEU A 375 -16.75 5.63 10.40
N LEU A 376 -17.93 5.23 9.90
CA LEU A 376 -19.20 5.75 10.39
C LEU A 376 -19.41 5.45 11.87
N GLY A 377 -19.11 4.24 12.32
CA GLY A 377 -19.19 3.84 13.73
C GLY A 377 -18.24 4.65 14.61
N GLY A 378 -17.00 4.85 14.16
CA GLY A 378 -16.04 5.73 14.84
C GLY A 378 -16.49 7.18 14.93
N LEU A 379 -16.97 7.76 13.82
CA LEU A 379 -17.45 9.13 13.77
C LEU A 379 -18.70 9.32 14.64
N ALA A 380 -19.63 8.35 14.63
CA ALA A 380 -20.81 8.38 15.49
C ALA A 380 -20.41 8.34 16.97
N ALA A 381 -19.51 7.46 17.37
CA ALA A 381 -19.00 7.39 18.74
C ALA A 381 -18.30 8.70 19.14
N MET A 382 -17.48 9.27 18.27
CA MET A 382 -16.83 10.56 18.49
C MET A 382 -17.87 11.67 18.73
N TRP A 383 -18.92 11.71 17.93
CA TRP A 383 -19.99 12.70 18.07
C TRP A 383 -20.75 12.56 19.38
N VAL A 384 -21.12 11.33 19.77
CA VAL A 384 -21.82 11.04 21.03
C VAL A 384 -20.97 11.46 22.24
N ILE A 385 -19.70 11.05 22.28
CA ILE A 385 -18.78 11.37 23.39
C ILE A 385 -18.59 12.89 23.52
N LYS A 386 -18.39 13.58 22.39
CA LYS A 386 -18.25 15.03 22.37
C LYS A 386 -19.51 15.71 22.95
N LYS A 387 -20.70 15.26 22.54
CA LYS A 387 -21.98 15.80 23.02
C LYS A 387 -22.21 15.58 24.51
N MET A 388 -21.84 14.40 25.04
CA MET A 388 -21.96 14.10 26.48
C MET A 388 -21.03 14.97 27.33
N ARG A 389 -19.79 15.20 26.89
CA ARG A 389 -18.83 16.06 27.59
C ARG A 389 -19.26 17.53 27.61
N THR A 390 -19.84 18.03 26.52
CA THR A 390 -20.38 19.41 26.47
C THR A 390 -21.54 19.57 27.44
N ARG A 391 -22.44 18.58 27.57
CA ARG A 391 -23.55 18.63 28.54
C ARG A 391 -23.08 18.59 29.99
N ALA A 392 -22.07 17.76 30.31
CA ALA A 392 -21.49 17.70 31.64
C ALA A 392 -20.88 19.05 32.08
N HIS A 393 -20.23 19.78 31.16
CA HIS A 393 -19.70 21.11 31.46
C HIS A 393 -20.77 22.20 31.62
N ILE A 394 -21.96 22.03 31.04
CA ILE A 394 -23.09 22.96 31.20
C ILE A 394 -23.79 22.76 32.56
N HIS A 395 -23.79 21.55 33.12
CA HIS A 395 -24.39 21.28 34.44
C HIS A 395 -23.46 21.51 35.64
N MET A 396 -22.18 21.83 35.40
CA MET A 396 -21.21 22.22 36.43
C MET A 396 -21.01 23.75 36.55
N LYS A 397 -21.71 24.53 35.73
CA LYS A 397 -21.82 25.99 35.84
C LYS A 397 -23.24 26.33 36.25
#